data_AF-A0A0F9I5J8-F1
#
_entry.id   AF-A0A0F9I5J8-F1
#
_cell.length_a   1.000
_cell.length_b   1.000
_cell.length_c   1.000
_cell.angle_alpha   90.00
_cell.angle_beta   90.00
_cell.angle_gamma   90.00
#
_symmetry.space_group_name_H-M   'P 1'
#
loop_
_entity.id
_entity.type
_entity.pdbx_description
1 polymer ?
#
loop_
_entity_poly.entity_id
_entity_poly.type
_entity_poly.pdbx_seq_one_letter_code
_entity_poly.pdbx_strand_id
1 'polypeptide(L)'
;MDLEPKGILRDIMIALLILTEFFFLNTLMTVHNWLPEYQFGLLILPSIESISLFILLFCISLFNSKIKRWLVYALSLLLTLFVVFGIAEAVVRHAYQRSFVPWTDLSFLPGVFHLLFGESVITKPVFVLPVVILFVLSICFLFYFFFRLSIRLFTFLKYRFITFSGIALILLLYGFLLGFSETLIDDIYEQIMPPSTAELPVASFDRDNIDDKNYYFSRLEERNVLLFSIESYGYTAYSKPEHYIP
;
A
#
# COMPACT_ATOMS: atom_id res chain seq x y z
N MET A 1 -16.94 43.45 -15.47
CA MET A 1 -15.66 42.93 -14.93
C MET A 1 -14.91 42.35 -16.11
N ASP A 2 -13.98 43.10 -16.67
CA ASP A 2 -13.17 42.63 -17.80
C ASP A 2 -12.15 41.63 -17.25
N LEU A 3 -12.39 40.35 -17.49
CA LEU A 3 -11.43 39.29 -17.20
C LEU A 3 -10.35 39.35 -18.27
N GLU A 4 -9.16 39.84 -17.92
CA GLU A 4 -8.03 39.76 -18.82
C GLU A 4 -7.77 38.28 -19.18
N PRO A 5 -7.78 37.89 -20.46
CA PRO A 5 -7.67 36.49 -20.88
C PRO A 5 -6.38 35.81 -20.39
N LYS A 6 -5.32 36.59 -20.10
CA LYS A 6 -4.07 36.11 -19.51
C LYS A 6 -4.23 35.57 -18.09
N GLY A 7 -5.16 36.12 -17.31
CA GLY A 7 -5.42 35.68 -15.93
C GLY A 7 -6.05 34.29 -15.88
N ILE A 8 -7.02 34.04 -16.77
CA ILE A 8 -7.75 32.77 -16.83
C ILE A 8 -6.82 31.62 -17.22
N LEU A 9 -5.99 31.80 -18.26
CA LEU A 9 -5.06 30.76 -18.71
C LEU A 9 -4.07 30.35 -17.60
N ARG A 10 -3.54 31.32 -16.86
CA ARG A 10 -2.64 31.08 -15.73
C ARG A 10 -3.32 30.25 -14.64
N ASP A 11 -4.55 30.60 -14.27
CA ASP A 11 -5.28 29.91 -13.20
C ASP A 11 -5.64 28.47 -13.62
N ILE A 12 -5.96 28.24 -14.90
CA ILE A 12 -6.15 26.89 -15.48
C ILE A 12 -4.85 26.07 -15.38
N MET A 13 -3.71 26.65 -15.79
CA MET A 13 -2.42 25.96 -15.69
C MET A 13 -2.07 25.61 -14.24
N ILE A 14 -2.33 26.49 -13.28
CA ILE A 14 -2.12 26.22 -11.86
C ILE A 14 -3.05 25.09 -11.37
N ALA A 15 -4.32 25.10 -11.77
CA ALA A 15 -5.26 24.04 -11.42
C ALA A 15 -4.83 22.68 -11.97
N LEU A 16 -4.34 22.63 -13.21
CA LEU A 16 -3.79 21.41 -13.80
C LEU A 16 -2.56 20.90 -13.04
N LEU A 17 -1.64 21.78 -12.66
CA LEU A 17 -0.46 21.41 -11.86
C LEU A 17 -0.87 20.83 -10.50
N ILE A 18 -1.84 21.45 -9.82
CA ILE A 18 -2.39 20.96 -8.55
C ILE A 18 -3.02 19.58 -8.73
N LEU A 19 -3.75 19.38 -9.83
CA LEU A 19 -4.38 18.08 -10.13
C LEU A 19 -3.32 17.00 -10.42
N THR A 20 -2.25 17.34 -11.16
CA THR A 20 -1.12 16.42 -11.40
C THR A 20 -0.41 16.06 -10.10
N GLU A 21 -0.15 17.03 -9.20
CA GLU A 21 0.41 16.74 -7.87
C GLU A 21 -0.50 15.84 -7.05
N PHE A 22 -1.82 16.07 -7.10
CA PHE A 22 -2.80 15.25 -6.41
C PHE A 22 -2.74 13.80 -6.89
N PHE A 23 -2.76 13.55 -8.20
CA PHE A 23 -2.67 12.19 -8.74
C PHE A 23 -1.34 11.51 -8.40
N PHE A 24 -0.23 12.24 -8.43
CA PHE A 24 1.07 11.72 -8.03
C PHE A 24 1.08 11.28 -6.57
N LEU A 25 0.57 12.11 -5.65
CA LEU A 25 0.45 11.77 -4.24
C LEU A 25 -0.50 10.60 -4.01
N ASN A 26 -1.61 10.55 -4.74
CA ASN A 26 -2.56 9.45 -4.68
C ASN A 26 -1.89 8.12 -5.04
N THR A 27 -1.19 8.08 -6.18
CA THR A 27 -0.44 6.89 -6.64
C THR A 27 0.59 6.42 -5.61
N LEU A 28 1.32 7.33 -4.96
CA LEU A 28 2.29 6.97 -3.94
C LEU A 28 1.63 6.40 -2.67
N MET A 29 0.49 6.96 -2.27
CA MET A 29 -0.25 6.52 -1.09
C MET A 29 -0.96 5.18 -1.31
N THR A 30 -1.44 4.91 -2.53
CA THR A 30 -2.16 3.69 -2.88
C THR A 30 -1.26 2.57 -3.41
N VAL A 31 0.07 2.73 -3.37
CA VAL A 31 1.01 1.74 -3.92
C VAL A 31 0.83 0.34 -3.34
N HIS A 32 0.40 0.25 -2.07
CA HIS A 32 0.14 -1.01 -1.37
C HIS A 32 -1.09 -1.77 -1.89
N ASN A 33 -2.04 -1.06 -2.51
CA ASN A 33 -3.23 -1.66 -3.11
C ASN A 33 -2.94 -2.24 -4.50
N TRP A 34 -1.82 -1.89 -5.13
CA TRP A 34 -1.53 -2.27 -6.52
C TRP A 34 -0.90 -3.67 -6.65
N LEU A 35 0.03 -4.01 -5.76
CA LEU A 35 0.89 -5.20 -5.89
C LEU A 35 0.20 -6.58 -5.76
N PRO A 36 -1.00 -6.74 -5.18
CA PRO A 36 -1.68 -8.03 -5.18
C PRO A 36 -2.42 -8.36 -6.49
N GLU A 37 -3.02 -7.35 -7.15
CA GLU A 37 -4.03 -7.60 -8.21
C GLU A 37 -3.81 -6.80 -9.51
N TYR A 38 -2.79 -5.94 -9.59
CA TYR A 38 -2.43 -5.16 -10.78
C TYR A 38 -3.57 -4.33 -11.41
N GLN A 39 -4.54 -3.90 -10.61
CA GLN A 39 -5.65 -3.10 -11.11
C GLN A 39 -5.22 -1.63 -11.30
N PHE A 40 -4.73 -1.28 -12.49
CA PHE A 40 -4.29 0.08 -12.81
C PHE A 40 -5.37 1.16 -12.60
N GLY A 41 -6.66 0.79 -12.70
CA GLY A 41 -7.77 1.71 -12.44
C GLY A 41 -7.76 2.28 -11.02
N LEU A 42 -7.29 1.49 -10.03
CA LEU A 42 -7.21 1.90 -8.63
C LEU A 42 -6.15 3.01 -8.38
N LEU A 43 -5.21 3.24 -9.31
CA LEU A 43 -4.21 4.30 -9.18
C LEU A 43 -4.80 5.70 -9.39
N ILE A 44 -5.87 5.78 -10.18
CA ILE A 44 -6.56 7.03 -10.51
C ILE A 44 -7.63 7.35 -9.47
N LEU A 45 -8.12 6.32 -8.76
CA LEU A 45 -9.12 6.43 -7.72
C LEU A 45 -8.59 7.23 -6.53
N PRO A 46 -9.16 8.41 -6.23
CA PRO A 46 -8.71 9.24 -5.13
C PRO A 46 -9.00 8.54 -3.80
N SER A 47 -7.93 8.20 -3.08
CA SER A 47 -8.02 7.63 -1.75
C SER A 47 -8.49 8.67 -0.72
N ILE A 48 -9.13 8.21 0.36
CA ILE A 48 -9.59 9.11 1.44
C ILE A 48 -8.40 9.84 2.07
N GLU A 49 -7.24 9.19 2.16
CA GLU A 49 -5.99 9.74 2.66
C GLU A 49 -5.47 10.87 1.75
N SER A 50 -5.50 10.69 0.43
CA SER A 50 -5.04 11.71 -0.51
C SER A 50 -5.96 12.92 -0.54
N ILE A 51 -7.29 12.72 -0.46
CA ILE A 51 -8.28 13.81 -0.29
C ILE A 51 -8.04 14.56 1.02
N SER A 52 -7.84 13.83 2.12
CA SER A 52 -7.59 14.42 3.45
C SER A 52 -6.31 15.24 3.47
N LEU A 53 -5.24 14.71 2.86
CA LEU A 53 -3.96 15.41 2.69
C LEU A 53 -4.13 16.68 1.87
N PHE A 54 -4.91 16.63 0.79
CA PHE A 54 -5.19 17.77 -0.06
C PHE A 54 -5.94 18.89 0.69
N ILE A 55 -6.96 18.53 1.47
CA ILE A 55 -7.68 19.46 2.37
C ILE A 55 -6.72 20.05 3.39
N LEU A 56 -5.86 19.22 4.00
CA LEU A 56 -4.89 19.68 4.98
C LEU A 56 -3.88 20.67 4.37
N LEU A 57 -3.37 20.41 3.17
CA LEU A 57 -2.46 21.32 2.46
C LEU A 57 -3.14 22.66 2.14
N PHE A 58 -4.41 22.63 1.75
CA PHE A 58 -5.20 23.84 1.58
C PHE A 58 -5.34 24.62 2.89
N CYS A 59 -5.67 23.96 4.00
CA CYS A 59 -5.74 24.61 5.32
C CYS A 59 -4.38 25.17 5.75
N ILE A 60 -3.28 24.42 5.56
CA ILE A 60 -1.91 24.88 5.84
C ILE A 60 -1.58 26.15 5.05
N SER A 61 -2.12 26.30 3.83
CA SER A 61 -1.93 27.50 3.01
C SER A 61 -2.47 28.79 3.62
N LEU A 62 -3.40 28.68 4.58
CA LEU A 62 -4.05 29.81 5.25
C LEU A 62 -3.27 30.32 6.47
N PHE A 63 -2.29 29.57 6.97
CA PHE A 63 -1.51 29.95 8.16
C PHE A 63 -0.33 30.89 7.84
N ASN A 64 0.17 31.54 8.90
CA ASN A 64 1.38 32.38 8.85
C ASN A 64 2.63 31.58 8.46
N SER A 65 3.61 32.27 7.85
CA SER A 65 4.83 31.67 7.26
C SER A 65 5.65 30.80 8.21
N LYS A 66 5.77 31.18 9.50
CA LYS A 66 6.50 30.41 10.51
C LYS A 66 5.83 29.07 10.82
N ILE A 67 4.53 29.08 11.13
CA ILE A 67 3.75 27.87 11.46
C ILE A 67 3.67 26.95 10.24
N LYS A 68 3.39 27.53 9.07
CA LYS A 68 3.37 26.83 7.79
C LYS A 68 4.66 26.03 7.54
N ARG A 69 5.83 26.60 7.81
CA ARG A 69 7.11 25.90 7.60
C ARG A 69 7.24 24.64 8.47
N TRP A 70 6.88 24.73 9.74
CA TRP A 70 6.93 23.59 10.66
C TRP A 70 5.91 22.51 10.30
N LEU A 71 4.68 22.90 9.94
CA LEU A 71 3.65 21.96 9.48
C LEU A 71 4.09 21.21 8.22
N VAL A 72 4.74 21.90 7.28
CA VAL A 72 5.28 21.25 6.08
C VAL A 72 6.35 20.21 6.45
N TYR A 73 7.30 20.54 7.33
CA TYR A 73 8.31 19.57 7.75
C TYR A 73 7.71 18.35 8.44
N ALA A 74 6.77 18.57 9.37
CA ALA A 74 6.10 17.49 10.07
C ALA A 74 5.31 16.60 9.10
N LEU A 75 4.58 17.20 8.17
CA LEU A 75 3.79 16.47 7.17
C LEU A 75 4.68 15.69 6.20
N SER A 76 5.81 16.27 5.75
CA SER A 76 6.76 15.58 4.87
C SER A 76 7.37 14.36 5.54
N LEU A 77 7.75 14.48 6.82
CA LEU A 77 8.26 13.35 7.59
C LEU A 77 7.20 12.26 7.76
N LEU A 78 5.98 12.65 8.15
CA LEU A 78 4.86 11.74 8.34
C LEU A 78 4.54 10.96 7.05
N LEU A 79 4.42 11.67 5.92
CA LEU A 79 4.12 11.04 4.64
C LEU A 79 5.26 10.12 4.17
N THR A 80 6.51 10.50 4.44
CA THR A 80 7.67 9.64 4.18
C THR A 80 7.54 8.32 4.91
N LEU A 81 7.19 8.35 6.20
CA LEU A 81 7.00 7.14 6.99
C LEU A 81 5.85 6.28 6.44
N PHE A 82 4.71 6.90 6.09
CA PHE A 82 3.59 6.19 5.48
C PHE A 82 3.96 5.52 4.16
N VAL A 83 4.68 6.20 3.27
CA VAL A 83 5.07 5.64 1.98
C VAL A 83 6.13 4.54 2.15
N VAL A 84 7.12 4.73 3.03
CA VAL A 84 8.12 3.69 3.30
C VAL A 84 7.46 2.43 3.88
N PHE A 85 6.52 2.58 4.82
CA PHE A 85 5.77 1.44 5.35
C PHE A 85 4.77 0.87 4.34
N GLY A 86 4.15 1.68 3.50
CA GLY A 86 3.28 1.21 2.42
C GLY A 86 4.04 0.38 1.39
N ILE A 87 5.26 0.78 1.03
CA ILE A 87 6.17 -0.02 0.18
C ILE A 87 6.53 -1.33 0.88
N ALA A 88 6.87 -1.28 2.17
CA ALA A 88 7.19 -2.47 2.94
C ALA A 88 6.01 -3.46 3.02
N GLU A 89 4.80 -2.97 3.31
CA GLU A 89 3.54 -3.73 3.27
C GLU A 89 3.35 -4.38 1.90
N ALA A 90 3.50 -3.61 0.83
CA ALA A 90 3.32 -4.13 -0.53
C ALA A 90 4.30 -5.26 -0.85
N VAL A 91 5.56 -5.11 -0.46
CA VAL A 91 6.60 -6.14 -0.62
C VAL A 91 6.30 -7.37 0.23
N VAL A 92 5.92 -7.21 1.50
CA VAL A 92 5.63 -8.36 2.38
C VAL A 92 4.37 -9.10 1.96
N ARG A 93 3.31 -8.38 1.58
CA ARG A 93 2.08 -9.00 1.08
C ARG A 93 2.33 -9.76 -0.22
N HIS A 94 3.16 -9.22 -1.10
CA HIS A 94 3.55 -9.89 -2.35
C HIS A 94 4.42 -11.14 -2.09
N ALA A 95 5.43 -11.04 -1.24
CA ALA A 95 6.40 -12.13 -1.02
C ALA A 95 5.91 -13.21 -0.06
N TYR A 96 5.09 -12.85 0.95
CA TYR A 96 4.73 -13.73 2.07
C TYR A 96 3.21 -13.87 2.27
N GLN A 97 2.38 -13.24 1.45
CA GLN A 97 0.90 -13.32 1.54
C GLN A 97 0.32 -12.97 2.92
N ARG A 98 1.04 -12.14 3.70
CA ARG A 98 0.62 -11.64 5.01
C ARG A 98 0.84 -10.14 5.11
N SER A 99 0.20 -9.51 6.09
CA SER A 99 0.45 -8.09 6.41
C SER A 99 1.83 -7.87 7.03
N PHE A 100 2.39 -6.68 6.79
CA PHE A 100 3.62 -6.20 7.40
C PHE A 100 3.36 -5.77 8.84
N VAL A 101 4.15 -6.31 9.75
CA VAL A 101 4.15 -5.98 11.17
C VAL A 101 5.49 -5.30 11.47
N PRO A 102 5.55 -3.97 11.61
CA PRO A 102 6.82 -3.23 11.67
C PRO A 102 7.79 -3.77 12.71
N TRP A 103 7.30 -4.10 13.91
CA TRP A 103 8.13 -4.57 15.04
C TRP A 103 8.79 -5.92 14.77
N THR A 104 8.06 -6.82 14.10
CA THR A 104 8.54 -8.16 13.77
C THR A 104 9.39 -8.12 12.51
N ASP A 105 8.94 -7.37 11.50
CA ASP A 105 9.51 -7.45 10.16
C ASP A 105 10.76 -6.59 9.97
N LEU A 106 10.90 -5.48 10.72
CA LEU A 106 12.15 -4.73 10.74
C LEU A 106 13.33 -5.56 11.25
N SER A 107 13.07 -6.58 12.07
CA SER A 107 14.13 -7.49 12.54
C SER A 107 14.69 -8.39 11.42
N PHE A 108 13.95 -8.57 10.32
CA PHE A 108 14.38 -9.33 9.14
C PHE A 108 15.11 -8.49 8.10
N LEU A 109 15.17 -7.15 8.24
CA LEU A 109 15.91 -6.28 7.32
C LEU A 109 17.35 -6.76 7.07
N PRO A 110 18.13 -7.16 8.09
CA PRO A 110 19.47 -7.70 7.86
C PRO A 110 19.50 -8.88 6.88
N GLY A 111 18.51 -9.79 6.96
CA GLY A 111 18.36 -10.92 6.06
C GLY A 111 17.96 -10.51 4.64
N VAL A 112 17.06 -9.53 4.49
CA VAL A 112 16.69 -8.97 3.18
C VAL A 112 17.88 -8.32 2.50
N PHE A 113 18.65 -7.53 3.25
CA PHE A 113 19.90 -6.98 2.73
C PHE A 113 20.81 -8.13 2.29
N HIS A 114 21.04 -9.12 3.17
CA HIS A 114 21.92 -10.25 2.88
C HIS A 114 21.59 -10.94 1.55
N LEU A 115 20.30 -11.08 1.24
CA LEU A 115 19.83 -11.63 -0.03
C LEU A 115 20.13 -10.70 -1.22
N LEU A 116 19.93 -9.39 -1.08
CA LEU A 116 20.08 -8.41 -2.18
C LEU A 116 21.53 -8.08 -2.54
N PHE A 117 22.44 -8.03 -1.57
CA PHE A 117 23.84 -7.64 -1.83
C PHE A 117 24.87 -8.74 -1.51
N GLY A 118 24.41 -9.94 -1.12
CA GLY A 118 25.25 -11.10 -0.80
C GLY A 118 26.03 -10.96 0.53
N GLU A 119 26.76 -12.01 0.90
CA GLU A 119 27.50 -12.07 2.17
C GLU A 119 28.60 -11.00 2.30
N SER A 120 29.18 -10.56 1.18
CA SER A 120 30.40 -9.75 1.15
C SER A 120 30.19 -8.26 1.43
N VAL A 121 28.99 -7.71 1.21
CA VAL A 121 28.71 -6.26 1.30
C VAL A 121 28.09 -5.86 2.64
N ILE A 122 27.45 -6.78 3.37
CA ILE A 122 26.49 -6.45 4.45
C ILE A 122 26.98 -6.77 5.86
N THR A 123 28.11 -7.45 6.01
CA THR A 123 28.69 -7.73 7.34
C THR A 123 29.06 -6.46 8.12
N LYS A 124 29.00 -5.27 7.50
CA LYS A 124 29.17 -3.99 8.17
C LYS A 124 27.85 -3.19 8.12
N PRO A 125 27.05 -3.16 9.22
CA PRO A 125 25.85 -2.31 9.32
C PRO A 125 26.13 -0.82 9.00
N VAL A 126 27.39 -0.43 9.07
CA VAL A 126 27.93 0.87 8.67
C VAL A 126 27.60 1.27 7.22
N PHE A 127 27.39 0.33 6.28
CA PHE A 127 27.06 0.69 4.89
C PHE A 127 25.56 0.71 4.60
N VAL A 128 24.79 -0.18 5.22
CA VAL A 128 23.35 -0.29 5.00
C VAL A 128 22.61 0.91 5.62
N LEU A 129 22.98 1.28 6.85
CA LEU A 129 22.29 2.34 7.59
C LEU A 129 22.36 3.70 6.87
N PRO A 130 23.52 4.18 6.37
CA PRO A 130 23.57 5.42 5.60
C PRO A 130 22.77 5.38 4.31
N VAL A 131 22.70 4.24 3.60
CA VAL A 131 21.92 4.11 2.37
C VAL A 131 20.43 4.24 2.68
N VAL A 132 19.95 3.54 3.71
CA VAL A 132 18.54 3.65 4.16
C VAL A 132 18.22 5.07 4.63
N ILE A 133 19.10 5.67 5.44
CA ILE A 133 18.93 7.06 5.88
C ILE A 133 18.88 8.02 4.69
N LEU A 134 19.81 7.88 3.73
CA LEU A 134 19.87 8.73 2.56
C LEU A 134 18.63 8.57 1.67
N PHE A 135 18.12 7.35 1.52
CA PHE A 135 16.87 7.07 0.84
C PHE A 135 15.67 7.75 1.52
N VAL A 136 15.51 7.57 2.84
CA VAL A 136 14.44 8.20 3.63
C VAL A 136 14.53 9.73 3.57
N LEU A 137 15.73 10.29 3.72
CA LEU A 137 15.96 11.73 3.59
C LEU A 137 15.65 12.25 2.18
N SER A 138 15.96 11.47 1.14
CA SER A 138 15.66 11.84 -0.25
C SER A 138 14.15 11.90 -0.49
N ILE A 139 13.40 10.90 0.01
CA ILE A 139 11.93 10.89 -0.07
C ILE A 139 11.35 12.06 0.75
N CYS A 140 11.86 12.31 1.95
CA CYS A 140 11.42 13.41 2.78
C CYS A 140 11.68 14.77 2.12
N PHE A 141 12.85 14.94 1.49
CA PHE A 141 13.18 16.13 0.71
C PHE A 141 12.26 16.31 -0.51
N LEU A 142 11.93 15.21 -1.19
CA LEU A 142 10.98 15.21 -2.29
C LEU A 142 9.59 15.68 -1.82
N PHE A 143 9.04 15.09 -0.75
CA PHE A 143 7.75 15.54 -0.19
C PHE A 143 7.79 16.97 0.34
N TYR A 144 8.90 17.40 0.92
CA TYR A 144 9.09 18.80 1.32
C TYR A 144 8.97 19.75 0.13
N PHE A 145 9.62 19.42 -0.99
CA PHE A 145 9.55 20.24 -2.19
C PHE A 145 8.14 20.26 -2.77
N PHE A 146 7.49 19.10 -2.87
CA PHE A 146 6.09 18.97 -3.32
C PHE A 146 5.15 19.82 -2.47
N PHE A 147 5.11 19.64 -1.16
CA PHE A 147 4.22 20.41 -0.30
C PHE A 147 4.50 21.91 -0.35
N ARG A 148 5.78 22.29 -0.42
CA ARG A 148 6.14 23.71 -0.59
C ARG A 148 5.61 24.25 -1.91
N LEU A 149 5.67 23.48 -3.00
CA LEU A 149 5.12 23.84 -4.30
C LEU A 149 3.60 23.93 -4.24
N SER A 150 2.89 22.90 -3.75
CA SER A 150 1.42 22.89 -3.62
C SER A 150 0.90 24.10 -2.85
N ILE A 151 1.50 24.42 -1.70
CA ILE A 151 1.05 25.57 -0.90
C ILE A 151 1.34 26.89 -1.62
N ARG A 152 2.42 26.96 -2.41
CA ARG A 152 2.71 28.14 -3.24
C ARG A 152 1.69 28.27 -4.37
N LEU A 153 1.28 27.17 -5.00
CA LEU A 153 0.24 27.15 -6.03
C LEU A 153 -1.11 27.63 -5.45
N PHE A 154 -1.52 27.14 -4.28
CA PHE A 154 -2.74 27.59 -3.61
C PHE A 154 -2.75 29.08 -3.26
N THR A 155 -1.58 29.67 -2.99
CA THR A 155 -1.47 31.10 -2.68
C THR A 155 -1.50 31.99 -3.92
N PHE A 156 -1.21 31.47 -5.11
CA PHE A 156 -1.30 32.22 -6.36
C PHE A 156 -2.71 32.23 -6.99
N LEU A 157 -3.60 31.35 -6.57
CA LEU A 157 -4.97 31.31 -7.08
C LEU A 157 -5.80 32.48 -6.54
N LYS A 158 -6.24 33.36 -7.46
CA LYS A 158 -7.13 34.50 -7.13
C LYS A 158 -8.46 34.04 -6.53
N TYR A 159 -9.00 32.94 -7.06
CA TYR A 159 -10.26 32.32 -6.64
C TYR A 159 -10.04 31.00 -5.89
N ARG A 160 -9.01 30.93 -5.04
CA ARG A 160 -8.57 29.70 -4.37
C ARG A 160 -9.68 28.86 -3.73
N PHE A 161 -10.68 29.47 -3.09
CA PHE A 161 -11.78 28.75 -2.47
C PHE A 161 -12.70 28.09 -3.50
N ILE A 162 -13.04 28.80 -4.59
CA ILE A 162 -13.91 28.29 -5.66
C ILE A 162 -13.19 27.19 -6.45
N THR A 163 -11.92 27.41 -6.78
CA THR A 163 -11.10 26.40 -7.46
C THR A 163 -10.94 25.15 -6.60
N PHE A 164 -10.63 25.33 -5.31
CA PHE A 164 -10.48 24.21 -4.38
C PHE A 164 -11.80 23.45 -4.20
N SER A 165 -12.92 24.14 -3.97
CA SER A 165 -14.22 23.50 -3.83
C SER A 165 -14.64 22.76 -5.09
N GLY A 166 -14.33 23.32 -6.27
CA GLY A 166 -14.57 22.66 -7.55
C GLY A 166 -13.76 21.37 -7.72
N ILE A 167 -12.46 21.42 -7.44
CA ILE A 167 -11.58 20.24 -7.48
C ILE A 167 -12.03 19.19 -6.46
N ALA A 168 -12.28 19.59 -5.21
CA ALA A 168 -12.73 18.69 -4.16
C ALA A 168 -14.07 18.02 -4.50
N LEU A 169 -15.03 18.78 -5.05
CA LEU A 169 -16.30 18.24 -5.51
C LEU A 169 -16.12 17.24 -6.65
N ILE A 170 -15.27 17.55 -7.64
CA ILE A 170 -14.96 16.64 -8.75
C ILE A 170 -14.34 15.34 -8.23
N LEU A 171 -13.37 15.44 -7.32
CA LEU A 171 -12.71 14.27 -6.71
C LEU A 171 -13.68 13.43 -5.87
N LEU A 172 -14.55 14.06 -5.09
CA LEU A 172 -15.57 13.38 -4.31
C LEU A 172 -16.62 12.69 -5.20
N LEU A 173 -17.12 13.38 -6.24
CA LEU A 173 -18.06 12.79 -7.19
C LEU A 173 -17.42 11.62 -7.95
N TYR A 174 -16.16 11.76 -8.35
CA TYR A 174 -15.43 10.71 -9.04
C TYR A 174 -15.21 9.49 -8.13
N GLY A 175 -14.77 9.69 -6.88
CA GLY A 175 -14.64 8.63 -5.89
C GLY A 175 -15.98 7.96 -5.57
N PHE A 176 -17.06 8.74 -5.44
CA PHE A 176 -18.41 8.23 -5.19
C PHE A 176 -18.92 7.37 -6.36
N LEU A 177 -18.81 7.85 -7.60
CA LEU A 177 -19.28 7.14 -8.79
C LEU A 177 -18.57 5.79 -8.98
N LEU A 178 -17.28 5.73 -8.68
CA LEU A 178 -16.49 4.51 -8.81
C LEU A 178 -16.66 3.55 -7.62
N GLY A 179 -16.72 4.07 -6.39
CA GLY A 179 -16.99 3.25 -5.21
C GLY A 179 -18.36 2.59 -5.26
N PHE A 180 -19.37 3.31 -5.78
CA PHE A 180 -20.66 2.70 -6.07
C PHE A 180 -20.57 1.61 -7.12
N SER A 181 -19.67 1.71 -8.11
CA SER A 181 -19.57 0.70 -9.16
C SER A 181 -19.06 -0.63 -8.64
N GLU A 182 -18.07 -0.67 -7.75
CA GLU A 182 -17.57 -1.94 -7.19
C GLU A 182 -18.61 -2.58 -6.26
N THR A 183 -19.17 -1.83 -5.32
CA THR A 183 -20.19 -2.37 -4.42
C THR A 183 -21.47 -2.75 -5.16
N LEU A 184 -21.90 -1.98 -6.17
CA LEU A 184 -23.02 -2.39 -7.03
C LEU A 184 -22.67 -3.63 -7.83
N ILE A 185 -21.45 -3.73 -8.37
CA ILE A 185 -21.05 -4.92 -9.13
C ILE A 185 -21.06 -6.12 -8.20
N ASP A 186 -20.49 -6.05 -7.01
CA ASP A 186 -20.47 -7.15 -6.04
C ASP A 186 -21.89 -7.50 -5.57
N ASP A 187 -22.73 -6.51 -5.22
CA ASP A 187 -24.12 -6.73 -4.82
C ASP A 187 -24.97 -7.31 -5.97
N ILE A 188 -24.75 -6.84 -7.21
CA ILE A 188 -25.40 -7.37 -8.41
C ILE A 188 -24.88 -8.77 -8.70
N TYR A 189 -23.59 -9.04 -8.52
CA TYR A 189 -22.99 -10.34 -8.74
C TYR A 189 -23.51 -11.36 -7.72
N GLU A 190 -23.63 -10.96 -6.45
CA GLU A 190 -24.19 -11.77 -5.37
C GLU A 190 -25.71 -11.98 -5.52
N GLN A 191 -26.43 -11.06 -6.18
CA GLN A 191 -27.84 -11.24 -6.52
C GLN A 191 -28.07 -12.08 -7.79
N ILE A 192 -27.20 -11.98 -8.79
CA ILE A 192 -27.33 -12.70 -10.07
C ILE A 192 -26.75 -14.11 -9.97
N MET A 193 -25.62 -14.29 -9.27
CA MET A 193 -25.11 -15.61 -8.96
C MET A 193 -25.85 -16.12 -7.72
N PRO A 194 -26.64 -17.20 -7.81
CA PRO A 194 -27.11 -17.86 -6.59
C PRO A 194 -25.88 -18.17 -5.73
N PRO A 195 -25.97 -18.04 -4.40
CA PRO A 195 -24.87 -18.39 -3.51
C PRO A 195 -24.37 -19.74 -3.97
N SER A 196 -23.12 -19.78 -4.41
CA SER A 196 -22.47 -21.01 -4.84
C SER A 196 -22.43 -21.91 -3.61
N THR A 197 -23.50 -22.65 -3.38
CA THR A 197 -23.47 -23.99 -2.83
C THR A 197 -22.78 -24.88 -3.86
N ALA A 198 -21.58 -24.50 -4.30
CA ALA A 198 -20.53 -25.48 -4.38
C ALA A 198 -20.38 -25.96 -2.94
N GLU A 199 -21.25 -26.90 -2.56
CA GLU A 199 -20.83 -28.00 -1.73
C GLU A 199 -19.44 -28.33 -2.27
N LEU A 200 -18.40 -27.90 -1.55
CA LEU A 200 -17.08 -28.47 -1.71
C LEU A 200 -17.38 -29.95 -1.86
N PRO A 201 -17.03 -30.62 -2.99
CA PRO A 201 -17.22 -32.04 -3.05
C PRO A 201 -16.50 -32.51 -1.80
N VAL A 202 -17.28 -32.94 -0.80
CA VAL A 202 -16.79 -33.82 0.22
C VAL A 202 -16.34 -34.94 -0.67
N ALA A 203 -15.04 -34.96 -0.96
CA ALA A 203 -14.42 -36.11 -1.56
C ALA A 203 -14.75 -37.18 -0.53
N SER A 204 -15.87 -37.86 -0.74
CA SER A 204 -16.27 -39.02 -0.01
C SER A 204 -15.13 -39.93 -0.31
N PHE A 205 -14.17 -39.96 0.62
CA PHE A 205 -12.97 -40.73 0.54
C PHE A 205 -13.50 -42.15 0.38
N ASP A 206 -13.48 -42.64 -0.85
CA ASP A 206 -14.05 -43.92 -1.22
C ASP A 206 -13.13 -44.97 -0.60
N ARG A 207 -13.36 -45.25 0.69
CA ARG A 207 -12.59 -46.18 1.50
C ARG A 207 -12.50 -47.55 0.82
N ASP A 208 -13.48 -47.87 -0.01
CA ASP A 208 -13.63 -49.18 -0.64
C ASP A 208 -12.74 -49.35 -1.88
N ASN A 209 -12.04 -48.30 -2.33
CA ASN A 209 -11.18 -48.32 -3.53
C ASN A 209 -9.69 -48.17 -3.23
N ILE A 210 -9.29 -48.11 -1.96
CA ILE A 210 -7.88 -48.17 -1.58
C ILE A 210 -7.49 -49.65 -1.60
N ASP A 211 -6.76 -50.05 -2.65
CA ASP A 211 -6.14 -51.37 -2.73
C ASP A 211 -5.15 -51.52 -1.55
N ASP A 212 -5.64 -52.21 -0.51
CA ASP A 212 -5.15 -52.28 0.88
C ASP A 212 -3.69 -52.75 1.04
N LYS A 213 -3.04 -53.12 -0.06
CA LYS A 213 -1.73 -53.78 -0.06
C LYS A 213 -0.55 -52.82 0.02
N ASN A 214 -0.75 -51.52 -0.17
CA ASN A 214 0.34 -50.52 -0.13
C ASN A 214 0.01 -49.28 0.73
N TYR A 215 -0.91 -49.40 1.71
CA TYR A 215 -1.11 -48.31 2.66
C TYR A 215 0.09 -48.25 3.63
N TYR A 216 1.00 -47.30 3.40
CA TYR A 216 2.27 -47.13 4.12
C TYR A 216 2.13 -46.87 5.64
N PHE A 217 0.90 -46.78 6.16
CA PHE A 217 0.60 -46.40 7.54
C PHE A 217 -0.39 -47.34 8.24
N SER A 218 -0.36 -48.66 7.98
CA SER A 218 -1.21 -49.66 8.65
C SER A 218 -1.21 -49.60 10.18
N ARG A 219 -0.14 -49.07 10.79
CA ARG A 219 -0.05 -48.87 12.25
C ARG A 219 -0.89 -47.71 12.80
N LEU A 220 -1.49 -46.89 11.96
CA LEU A 220 -2.29 -45.73 12.36
C LEU A 220 -3.81 -45.99 12.36
N GLU A 221 -4.28 -47.14 11.86
CA GLU A 221 -5.72 -47.43 11.69
C GLU A 221 -6.54 -47.45 12.99
N GLU A 222 -5.92 -47.85 14.10
CA GLU A 222 -6.62 -47.98 15.39
C GLU A 222 -6.40 -46.80 16.35
N ARG A 223 -5.77 -45.70 15.88
CA ARG A 223 -5.45 -44.56 16.75
C ARG A 223 -6.04 -43.27 16.19
N ASN A 224 -6.59 -42.45 17.08
CA ASN A 224 -6.95 -41.08 16.74
C ASN A 224 -5.66 -40.30 16.40
N VAL A 225 -5.42 -40.06 15.12
CA VAL A 225 -4.27 -39.26 14.65
C VAL A 225 -4.73 -37.81 14.49
N LEU A 226 -4.17 -36.92 15.31
CA LEU A 226 -4.27 -35.48 15.08
C LEU A 226 -3.22 -35.10 14.03
N LEU A 227 -3.67 -34.78 12.82
CA LEU A 227 -2.81 -34.27 11.76
C LEU A 227 -2.59 -32.76 11.99
N PHE A 228 -1.40 -32.39 12.46
CA PHE A 228 -0.98 -31.00 12.52
C PHE A 228 -0.25 -30.68 11.21
N SER A 229 -0.91 -29.98 10.29
CA SER A 229 -0.22 -29.34 9.17
C SER A 229 0.42 -28.06 9.71
N ILE A 230 1.73 -28.09 9.92
CA ILE A 230 2.51 -26.90 10.26
C ILE A 230 3.16 -26.44 8.95
N GLU A 231 2.52 -25.49 8.28
CA GLU A 231 3.17 -24.76 7.19
C GLU A 231 4.28 -23.88 7.78
N SER A 232 5.52 -24.38 7.79
CA SER A 232 6.67 -23.55 8.14
C SER A 232 7.13 -22.79 6.90
N TYR A 233 6.76 -21.50 6.82
CA TYR A 233 7.27 -20.58 5.81
C TYR A 233 8.73 -20.18 6.11
N GLY A 234 9.67 -21.14 5.98
CA GLY A 234 11.09 -20.83 5.77
C GLY A 234 12.11 -21.39 6.77
N TYR A 235 11.71 -22.04 7.86
CA TYR A 235 12.67 -22.78 8.73
C TYR A 235 12.01 -24.02 9.34
N THR A 236 12.54 -25.20 8.99
CA THR A 236 12.16 -26.47 9.63
C THR A 236 12.88 -26.57 10.97
N ALA A 237 12.17 -26.35 12.06
CA ALA A 237 12.70 -26.59 13.40
C ALA A 237 12.72 -28.09 13.67
N TYR A 238 13.92 -28.69 13.73
CA TYR A 238 14.07 -30.07 14.13
C TYR A 238 14.12 -30.17 15.66
N SER A 239 13.28 -31.02 16.24
CA SER A 239 13.29 -31.30 17.67
C SER A 239 14.57 -31.99 18.14
N LYS A 240 15.34 -32.57 17.21
CA LYS A 240 16.65 -33.20 17.45
C LYS A 240 17.62 -32.81 16.34
N PRO A 241 18.90 -32.50 16.66
CA PRO A 241 19.92 -32.11 15.67
C PRO A 241 20.15 -33.17 14.58
N GLU A 242 19.93 -34.44 14.92
CA GLU A 242 20.16 -35.63 14.09
C GLU A 242 19.25 -35.70 12.85
N HIS A 243 18.11 -34.99 12.87
CA HIS A 243 17.14 -35.01 11.77
C HIS A 243 17.47 -33.99 10.67
N TYR A 244 18.50 -33.16 10.87
CA TYR A 244 19.05 -32.32 9.82
C TYR A 244 20.02 -33.14 8.98
N ILE A 245 19.57 -33.62 7.82
CA ILE A 245 20.42 -34.27 6.83
C ILE A 245 20.69 -33.23 5.73
N PRO A 246 21.95 -32.80 5.52
CA PRO A 246 22.30 -31.86 4.45
C PRO A 246 22.15 -32.46 3.05
#